data_AF-A0A9N8VTN0-F1
#
_entry.id   AF-A0A9N8VTN0-F1
#
_cell.length_a   1.000
_cell.length_b   1.000
_cell.length_c   1.000
_cell.angle_alpha   90.00
_cell.angle_beta   90.00
_cell.angle_gamma   90.00
#
_symmetry.space_group_name_H-M   'P 1'
#
loop_
_entity.id
_entity.type
_entity.pdbx_description
1 polymer ?
#
loop_
_entity_poly.entity_id
_entity_poly.type
_entity_poly.pdbx_seq_one_letter_code
_entity_poly.pdbx_strand_id
1 'polypeptide(L)'
;MLEIDENLVKKLIQNQFPKWGCLSIRPVEKSGHDNRTFYLGDKMTIRLPSGKEYASQVEKELFWLPKLKKYLSLPIPIPLAKGKPTDLNQFAVDLAGFLSELQAINTSNGPRPGKHNFYRGGDLSVYHEETQTTLKKLKSALPTDKLNNI
;
A
#
# COMPACT_ATOMS: atom_id res chain seq x y z
N MET A 1 -4.47 4.26 -5.63
CA MET A 1 -3.95 5.20 -4.60
C MET A 1 -4.43 4.67 -3.27
N LEU A 2 -3.56 4.48 -2.27
CA LEU A 2 -3.98 4.01 -0.93
C LEU A 2 -4.93 5.06 -0.33
N GLU A 3 -6.14 4.65 0.01
CA GLU A 3 -7.08 5.50 0.72
C GLU A 3 -6.68 5.55 2.21
N ILE A 4 -6.47 6.74 2.74
CA ILE A 4 -6.19 6.93 4.18
C ILE A 4 -7.53 7.07 4.88
N ASP A 5 -8.01 5.97 5.45
CA ASP A 5 -9.31 5.88 6.13
C ASP A 5 -9.18 5.83 7.67
N GLU A 6 -10.31 5.86 8.36
CA GLU A 6 -10.35 5.83 9.83
C GLU A 6 -9.77 4.53 10.40
N ASN A 7 -9.97 3.39 9.73
CA ASN A 7 -9.50 2.08 10.19
C ASN A 7 -7.98 1.98 10.17
N LEU A 8 -7.34 2.46 9.10
CA LEU A 8 -5.89 2.56 9.01
C LEU A 8 -5.34 3.42 10.13
N VAL A 9 -5.94 4.60 10.36
CA VAL A 9 -5.48 5.53 11.39
C VAL A 9 -5.64 4.94 12.80
N LYS A 10 -6.74 4.25 13.09
CA LYS A 10 -6.93 3.51 14.35
C LYS A 10 -5.82 2.50 14.59
N LYS A 11 -5.50 1.66 13.60
CA LYS A 11 -4.42 0.67 13.69
C LYS A 11 -3.07 1.35 13.96
N LEU A 12 -2.76 2.43 13.24
CA LEU A 12 -1.51 3.16 13.43
C LEU A 12 -1.37 3.75 14.84
N ILE A 13 -2.44 4.35 15.38
CA ILE A 13 -2.43 4.90 16.74
C ILE A 13 -2.32 3.81 17.79
N GLN A 14 -3.07 2.71 17.65
CA GLN A 14 -3.00 1.58 18.58
C GLN A 14 -1.59 0.97 18.63
N ASN A 15 -0.95 0.81 17.47
CA ASN A 15 0.37 0.18 17.38
C ASN A 15 1.50 1.12 17.82
N GLN A 16 1.47 2.39 17.40
CA GLN A 16 2.60 3.31 17.59
C GLN A 16 2.45 4.21 18.82
N PHE A 17 1.22 4.47 19.26
CA PHE A 17 0.92 5.33 20.41
C PHE A 17 -0.16 4.72 21.33
N PRO A 18 0.11 3.56 21.98
CA PRO A 18 -0.89 2.84 22.79
C PRO A 18 -1.60 3.71 23.85
N LYS A 19 -0.91 4.72 24.41
CA LYS A 19 -1.48 5.69 25.36
C LYS A 19 -2.70 6.47 24.83
N TRP A 20 -2.89 6.53 23.51
CA TRP A 20 -4.02 7.18 22.85
C TRP A 20 -4.93 6.19 22.10
N GLY A 21 -4.64 4.88 22.17
CA GLY A 21 -5.32 3.84 21.39
C GLY A 21 -6.82 3.69 21.68
N CYS A 22 -7.28 4.16 22.84
CA CYS A 22 -8.68 4.14 23.25
C CYS A 22 -9.45 5.42 22.88
N LEU A 23 -8.79 6.44 22.34
CA LEU A 23 -9.44 7.70 21.99
C LEU A 23 -10.24 7.56 20.68
N SER A 24 -11.34 8.29 20.59
CA SER A 24 -12.13 8.36 19.36
C SER A 24 -11.31 8.96 18.22
N ILE A 25 -11.45 8.38 17.02
CA ILE A 25 -10.82 8.88 15.80
C ILE A 25 -11.93 9.14 14.79
N ARG A 26 -11.95 10.34 14.22
CA ARG A 26 -12.95 10.74 13.22
C ARG A 26 -12.29 11.64 12.16
N PRO A 27 -12.62 11.49 10.87
CA PRO A 27 -12.07 12.37 9.83
C PRO A 27 -12.54 13.81 10.04
N VAL A 28 -11.72 14.79 9.62
CA VAL A 28 -12.21 16.16 9.47
C VAL A 28 -13.09 16.25 8.22
N GLU A 29 -14.16 17.04 8.25
CA GLU A 29 -15.10 17.17 7.12
C GLU A 29 -14.43 17.60 5.81
N LYS A 30 -13.44 18.51 5.91
CA LYS A 30 -12.68 19.02 4.77
C LYS A 30 -11.19 18.82 4.99
N SER A 31 -10.64 17.77 4.41
CA SER A 31 -9.19 17.54 4.42
C SER A 31 -8.48 18.40 3.37
N GLY A 32 -7.25 18.81 3.67
CA GLY A 32 -6.39 19.51 2.73
C GLY A 32 -5.79 18.58 1.67
N HIS A 33 -5.10 19.16 0.68
CA HIS A 33 -4.43 18.41 -0.38
C HIS A 33 -3.27 17.57 0.17
N ASP A 34 -2.36 18.20 0.93
CA ASP A 34 -1.09 17.61 1.38
C ASP A 34 -1.27 16.61 2.54
N ASN A 35 -2.30 16.79 3.35
CA ASN A 35 -2.55 15.98 4.54
C ASN A 35 -3.99 15.52 4.63
N ARG A 36 -4.18 14.24 4.98
CA ARG A 36 -5.44 13.74 5.52
C ARG A 36 -5.44 13.94 7.03
N THR A 37 -6.44 14.65 7.53
CA THR A 37 -6.51 15.05 8.94
C THR A 37 -7.66 14.33 9.64
N PHE A 38 -7.39 13.87 10.86
CA PHE A 38 -8.36 13.22 11.72
C PHE A 38 -8.32 13.89 13.09
N TYR A 39 -9.45 13.96 13.77
CA TYR A 39 -9.48 14.26 15.20
C TYR A 39 -9.07 13.01 15.99
N LEU A 40 -8.37 13.22 17.09
CA LEU A 40 -8.02 12.20 18.08
C LEU A 40 -8.52 12.68 19.45
N GLY A 41 -9.63 12.09 19.90
CA GLY A 41 -10.43 12.66 20.97
C GLY A 41 -10.87 14.09 20.64
N ASP A 42 -11.02 14.92 21.67
CA ASP A 42 -11.59 16.26 21.52
C ASP A 42 -10.54 17.37 21.33
N LYS A 43 -9.26 17.07 21.60
CA LYS A 43 -8.21 18.10 21.75
C LYS A 43 -7.01 17.93 20.83
N MET A 44 -6.94 16.84 20.07
CA MET A 44 -5.78 16.53 19.24
C MET A 44 -6.20 16.24 17.80
N THR A 45 -5.24 16.37 16.89
CA THR A 45 -5.40 16.02 15.49
C THR A 45 -4.26 15.12 15.05
N ILE A 46 -4.56 14.17 14.17
CA ILE A 46 -3.61 13.33 13.44
C ILE A 46 -3.52 13.90 12.03
N ARG A 47 -2.30 14.09 11.53
CA ARG A 47 -2.04 14.58 10.17
C ARG A 47 -1.16 13.56 9.46
N LEU A 48 -1.71 12.91 8.44
CA LEU A 48 -1.00 11.96 7.60
C LEU A 48 -0.73 12.58 6.23
N PRO A 49 0.52 12.54 5.74
CA PRO A 49 0.83 12.93 4.35
C PRO A 49 -0.05 12.14 3.38
N SER A 50 -0.67 12.83 2.43
CA SER A 50 -1.54 12.21 1.41
C SER A 50 -0.76 11.50 0.29
N GLY A 51 0.56 11.75 0.23
CA GLY A 51 1.47 11.25 -0.80
C GLY A 51 2.93 11.30 -0.32
N LYS A 52 3.81 10.59 -1.03
CA LYS A 52 5.24 10.46 -0.71
C LYS A 52 5.96 11.80 -0.78
N GLU A 53 5.59 12.62 -1.76
CA GLU A 53 6.07 13.97 -2.01
C GLU A 53 5.87 14.91 -0.80
N TYR A 54 4.82 14.68 -0.01
CA TYR A 54 4.48 15.48 1.16
C TYR A 54 5.16 14.99 2.46
N ALA A 55 5.76 13.79 2.47
CA ALA A 55 6.35 13.21 3.68
C ALA A 55 7.45 14.09 4.30
N SER A 56 8.23 14.79 3.46
CA SER A 56 9.29 15.69 3.93
C SER A 56 8.78 16.90 4.74
N GLN A 57 7.50 17.26 4.59
CA GLN A 57 6.90 18.37 5.35
C GLN A 57 6.79 18.06 6.84
N VAL A 58 6.62 16.78 7.21
CA VAL A 58 6.53 16.35 8.61
C VAL A 58 7.79 16.74 9.39
N GLU A 59 8.96 16.55 8.80
CA GLU A 59 10.23 16.93 9.44
C GLU A 59 10.37 18.44 9.60
N LYS A 60 9.89 19.21 8.62
CA LYS A 60 9.92 20.68 8.68
C LYS A 60 9.02 21.19 9.81
N GLU A 61 7.80 20.66 9.93
CA GLU A 61 6.87 21.03 11.00
C GLU A 61 7.44 20.68 12.39
N LEU A 62 7.99 19.47 12.55
CA LEU A 62 8.62 19.03 13.80
C LEU A 62 9.81 19.90 14.22
N PHE A 63 10.59 20.37 13.25
CA PHE A 63 11.76 21.19 13.53
C PHE A 63 11.39 22.65 13.84
N TRP A 64 10.49 23.25 13.05
CA TRP A 64 10.23 24.69 13.11
C TRP A 64 9.13 25.07 14.09
N LEU A 65 8.04 24.30 14.24
CA LEU A 65 6.92 24.69 15.10
C LEU A 65 7.34 24.89 16.57
N PRO A 66 8.14 24.01 17.20
CA PRO A 66 8.59 24.24 18.57
C PRO A 66 9.47 25.48 18.74
N LYS A 67 10.23 25.86 17.70
CA LYS A 67 11.05 27.08 17.69
C LYS A 67 10.19 28.32 17.56
N LEU A 68 9.25 28.31 16.61
CA LEU A 68 8.32 29.41 16.39
C LEU A 68 7.41 29.65 17.59
N LYS A 69 6.98 28.58 18.28
CA LYS A 69 6.08 28.69 19.44
C LYS A 69 6.62 29.60 20.55
N LYS A 70 7.94 29.69 20.69
CA LYS A 70 8.61 30.53 21.70
C LYS A 70 8.46 32.03 21.43
N TYR A 71 8.20 32.41 20.18
CA TYR A 71 8.18 33.80 19.73
C TYR A 71 6.78 34.28 19.30
N LEU A 72 5.78 33.39 19.26
CA LEU A 72 4.43 33.70 18.81
C LEU A 72 3.46 33.75 19.98
N SER A 73 2.77 34.88 20.11
CA SER A 73 1.68 35.09 21.09
C SER A 73 0.41 34.30 20.74
N LEU A 74 0.17 34.08 19.44
CA LEU A 74 -0.97 33.31 18.96
C LEU A 74 -0.75 31.79 19.11
N PRO A 75 -1.82 31.01 19.32
CA PRO A 75 -1.72 29.56 19.34
C PRO A 75 -1.33 29.05 17.95
N ILE A 76 -0.34 28.18 17.92
CA ILE A 76 0.07 27.42 16.73
C ILE A 76 0.03 25.93 17.07
N PRO A 77 -0.08 25.04 16.07
CA PRO A 77 0.04 23.61 16.29
C PRO A 77 1.37 23.24 16.98
N ILE A 78 1.30 22.34 17.96
CA ILE A 78 2.46 21.80 18.66
C ILE A 78 2.52 20.31 18.36
N PRO A 79 3.53 19.82 17.61
CA PRO A 79 3.68 18.40 17.36
C PRO A 79 3.88 17.62 18.68
N LEU A 80 2.97 16.68 18.96
CA LEU A 80 3.02 15.87 20.20
C LEU A 80 3.81 14.57 20.03
N ALA A 81 3.79 14.01 18.82
CA ALA A 81 4.49 12.79 18.47
C ALA A 81 4.68 12.70 16.95
N LYS A 82 5.68 11.91 16.54
CA LYS A 82 5.96 11.59 15.14
C LYS A 82 5.75 10.09 14.92
N GLY A 83 4.83 9.75 14.01
CA GLY A 83 4.67 8.37 13.55
C GLY A 83 5.80 7.93 12.63
N LYS A 84 5.93 6.62 12.44
CA LYS A 84 6.82 6.00 11.46
C LYS A 84 5.98 5.38 10.34
N PRO A 85 6.48 5.39 9.09
CA PRO A 85 5.93 4.52 8.05
C PRO A 85 5.90 3.07 8.53
N THR A 86 4.93 2.30 8.06
CA THR A 86 4.87 0.86 8.32
C THR A 86 6.18 0.19 7.90
N ASP A 87 6.71 -0.69 8.74
CA ASP A 87 7.97 -1.39 8.48
C ASP A 87 7.84 -2.28 7.24
N LEU A 88 8.62 -1.96 6.20
CA LEU A 88 8.64 -2.74 4.96
C LEU A 88 9.15 -4.16 5.19
N ASN A 89 9.99 -4.38 6.19
CA ASN A 89 10.44 -5.73 6.56
C ASN A 89 9.27 -6.52 7.15
N GLN A 90 8.48 -5.90 8.05
CA GLN A 90 7.29 -6.56 8.58
C GLN A 90 6.26 -6.83 7.48
N PHE A 91 6.04 -5.89 6.56
CA PHE A 91 5.20 -6.12 5.40
C PHE A 91 5.69 -7.29 4.54
N ALA A 92 7.00 -7.40 4.32
CA ALA A 92 7.59 -8.51 3.58
C ALA A 92 7.40 -9.85 4.30
N VAL A 93 7.56 -9.88 5.63
CA VAL A 93 7.29 -11.07 6.46
C VAL A 93 5.81 -11.46 6.39
N ASP A 94 4.90 -10.51 6.53
CA ASP A 94 3.45 -10.74 6.47
C ASP A 94 3.05 -11.27 5.08
N LEU A 95 3.59 -10.68 4.01
CA LEU A 95 3.38 -11.14 2.63
C LEU A 95 3.93 -12.55 2.41
N ALA A 96 5.12 -12.85 2.94
CA ALA A 96 5.72 -14.18 2.84
C ALA A 96 4.89 -15.22 3.59
N GLY A 97 4.37 -14.89 4.77
CA GLY A 97 3.46 -15.72 5.54
C GLY A 97 2.18 -16.01 4.76
N PHE A 98 1.51 -14.97 4.26
CA PHE A 98 0.31 -15.10 3.43
C PHE A 98 0.55 -15.96 2.18
N LEU A 99 1.64 -15.73 1.45
CA LEU A 99 1.98 -16.53 0.26
C LEU A 99 2.24 -17.99 0.62
N SER A 100 2.92 -18.24 1.74
CA SER A 100 3.18 -19.61 2.21
C SER A 100 1.88 -20.32 2.59
N GLU A 101 0.98 -19.65 3.30
CA GLU A 101 -0.35 -20.16 3.62
C GLU A 101 -1.17 -20.43 2.36
N LEU A 102 -1.20 -19.48 1.42
CA LEU A 102 -1.91 -19.60 0.15
C LEU A 102 -1.39 -20.79 -0.69
N GLN A 103 -0.07 -20.96 -0.76
CA GLN A 103 0.57 -22.07 -1.49
C GLN A 103 0.37 -23.43 -0.81
N ALA A 104 0.18 -23.46 0.50
CA ALA A 104 -0.07 -24.70 1.24
C ALA A 104 -1.51 -25.23 1.10
N ILE A 105 -2.44 -24.45 0.53
CA ILE A 105 -3.82 -24.87 0.34
C ILE A 105 -3.87 -26.09 -0.59
N ASN A 106 -4.48 -27.19 -0.13
CA ASN A 106 -4.68 -28.37 -0.93
C ASN A 106 -5.70 -28.11 -2.06
N THR A 107 -5.21 -28.08 -3.29
CA THR A 107 -6.02 -27.84 -4.50
C THR A 107 -6.36 -29.11 -5.27
N SER A 108 -6.10 -30.30 -4.71
CA SER A 108 -6.25 -31.59 -5.42
C SER A 108 -7.68 -31.90 -5.89
N ASN A 109 -8.70 -31.31 -5.25
CA ASN A 109 -10.11 -31.46 -5.62
C ASN A 109 -10.63 -30.30 -6.48
N GLY A 110 -9.75 -29.38 -6.89
CA GLY A 110 -10.10 -28.28 -7.77
C GLY A 110 -10.35 -28.72 -9.22
N PRO A 111 -11.10 -27.93 -10.01
CA PRO A 111 -11.26 -28.19 -11.44
C PRO A 111 -9.89 -28.13 -12.13
N ARG A 112 -9.59 -29.14 -12.94
CA ARG A 112 -8.35 -29.17 -13.72
C ARG A 112 -8.33 -28.04 -14.75
N PRO A 113 -7.16 -27.50 -15.11
CA PRO A 113 -7.04 -26.56 -16.22
C PRO A 113 -7.71 -27.07 -17.50
N GLY A 114 -8.45 -26.21 -18.18
CA GLY A 114 -9.21 -26.57 -19.38
C GLY A 114 -9.81 -25.37 -20.09
N LYS A 115 -10.62 -25.61 -21.12
CA LYS A 115 -11.25 -24.52 -21.92
C LYS A 115 -12.00 -23.50 -21.06
N HIS A 116 -12.65 -23.95 -19.99
CA HIS A 116 -13.44 -23.09 -19.10
C HIS A 116 -12.60 -22.03 -18.35
N ASN A 117 -11.28 -22.24 -18.20
CA ASN A 117 -10.38 -21.27 -17.57
C ASN A 117 -9.25 -20.82 -18.50
N PHE A 118 -9.37 -21.06 -19.80
CA PHE A 118 -8.29 -20.84 -20.78
C PHE A 118 -7.00 -21.54 -20.33
N TYR A 119 -7.13 -22.79 -19.87
CA TYR A 119 -6.00 -23.63 -19.45
C TYR A 119 -5.04 -22.98 -18.44
N ARG A 120 -5.50 -21.97 -17.68
CA ARG A 120 -4.70 -21.29 -16.67
C ARG A 120 -4.30 -22.28 -15.58
N GLY A 121 -3.01 -22.27 -15.22
CA GLY A 121 -2.42 -23.23 -14.29
C GLY A 121 -2.15 -24.62 -14.89
N GLY A 122 -2.37 -24.80 -16.20
CA GLY A 122 -2.05 -26.03 -16.94
C GLY A 122 -0.69 -25.96 -17.64
N ASP A 123 -0.39 -27.01 -18.41
CA ASP A 123 0.85 -27.08 -19.19
C ASP A 123 0.89 -26.00 -20.27
N LEU A 124 2.02 -25.31 -20.40
CA LEU A 124 2.21 -24.23 -21.38
C LEU A 124 2.13 -24.75 -22.84
N SER A 125 2.41 -26.03 -23.06
CA SER A 125 2.33 -26.68 -24.38
C SER A 125 0.94 -26.65 -24.99
N VAL A 126 -0.12 -26.42 -24.19
CA VAL A 126 -1.49 -26.25 -24.70
C VAL A 126 -1.55 -25.12 -25.74
N TYR A 127 -0.72 -24.09 -25.60
CA TYR A 127 -0.66 -22.96 -26.53
C TYR A 127 0.41 -23.13 -27.61
N HIS A 128 1.11 -24.26 -27.68
CA HIS A 128 2.27 -24.41 -28.56
C HIS A 128 1.91 -24.19 -30.03
N GLU A 129 0.90 -24.89 -30.54
CA GLU A 129 0.48 -24.78 -31.95
C GLU A 129 -0.03 -23.38 -32.30
N GLU A 130 -0.81 -22.76 -31.40
CA GLU A 130 -1.29 -21.39 -31.58
C GLU A 130 -0.14 -20.39 -31.59
N THR A 131 0.83 -20.58 -30.70
CA THR A 131 2.05 -19.76 -30.61
C THR A 131 2.87 -19.89 -31.89
N GLN A 132 3.15 -21.12 -32.35
CA GLN A 132 3.90 -21.37 -33.59
C GLN A 132 3.19 -20.79 -34.82
N THR A 133 1.86 -20.96 -34.88
CA THR A 133 1.05 -20.38 -35.97
C THR A 133 1.12 -18.85 -35.96
N THR A 134 1.06 -18.24 -34.77
CA THR A 134 1.12 -16.79 -34.61
C THR A 134 2.52 -16.25 -34.96
N LEU A 135 3.59 -16.92 -34.53
CA LEU A 135 4.97 -16.58 -34.91
C LEU A 135 5.15 -16.62 -36.43
N LYS A 136 4.62 -17.64 -37.12
CA LYS A 136 4.66 -17.70 -38.60
C LYS A 136 3.94 -16.51 -39.25
N LYS A 137 2.76 -16.13 -38.74
CA LYS A 137 1.98 -14.98 -39.26
C LYS A 137 2.69 -13.64 -39.03
N LEU A 138 3.39 -13.49 -37.91
CA LEU A 138 4.03 -12.24 -37.52
C LEU A 138 5.46 -12.09 -38.05
N LYS A 139 5.99 -13.07 -38.79
CA LYS A 139 7.38 -13.08 -39.28
C LYS A 139 7.75 -11.85 -40.13
N SER A 140 6.80 -11.24 -40.84
CA SER A 140 7.04 -10.02 -41.61
C SER A 140 7.08 -8.74 -40.77
N ALA A 141 6.61 -8.78 -39.53
CA ALA A 141 6.50 -7.63 -38.63
C ALA A 141 7.41 -7.73 -37.40
N LEU A 142 7.79 -8.94 -36.99
CA LEU A 142 8.60 -9.21 -35.79
C LEU A 142 9.74 -10.19 -36.09
N PRO A 143 10.87 -10.11 -35.39
CA PRO A 143 12.01 -11.01 -35.56
C PRO A 143 11.75 -12.37 -34.87
N THR A 144 10.77 -13.12 -35.37
CA THR A 144 10.25 -14.35 -34.72
C THR A 144 11.27 -15.49 -34.66
N ASP A 145 12.29 -15.48 -35.51
CA ASP A 145 13.35 -16.50 -35.49
C ASP A 145 14.17 -16.49 -34.17
N LYS A 146 14.16 -15.37 -33.43
CA LYS A 146 14.77 -15.27 -32.09
C LYS A 146 13.93 -15.90 -30.97
N LEU A 147 12.68 -16.25 -31.25
CA LEU A 147 11.71 -16.76 -30.27
C LEU A 147 11.46 -18.27 -30.38
N ASN A 148 12.09 -18.94 -31.35
CA ASN A 148 11.85 -20.38 -31.62
C ASN A 148 12.48 -21.32 -30.58
N ASN A 149 13.34 -20.82 -29.68
CA ASN A 149 14.11 -21.61 -28.70
C ASN A 149 13.86 -21.20 -27.25
N ILE A 150 12.73 -20.53 -26.98
CA ILE A 150 12.29 -20.12 -25.62
C ILE A 150 11.14 -21.04 -25.22
#